data_AF-A0A7S2VVQ9-F1
#
_entry.id   AF-A0A7S2VVQ9-F1
#
_cell.length_a   1.000
_cell.length_b   1.000
_cell.length_c   1.000
_cell.angle_alpha   90.00
_cell.angle_beta   90.00
_cell.angle_gamma   90.00
#
_symmetry.space_group_name_H-M   'P 1'
#
loop_
_entity.id
_entity.type
_entity.pdbx_description
1 polymer ?
#
loop_
_entity_poly.entity_id
_entity_poly.type
_entity_poly.pdbx_seq_one_letter_code
_entity_poly.pdbx_strand_id
1 'polypeptide(L)'
;VDDKVDYGGGMGKLTMGRTMALFTATNIKDAGVVPQCNIELLQHLDAGGHIPSKLVDRKIPQSLGAVVSLLKSFKQDNEVDMTELKRKAKIIKEKPQEYDDEEIKEIRKGKEFYERCKGIKEIKKVVS
;
A
#
# COMPACT_ATOMS: atom_id res chain seq x y z
N VAL A 1 30.69 9.22 -37.45
CA VAL A 1 29.70 10.32 -37.39
C VAL A 1 29.55 10.64 -35.91
N ASP A 2 29.96 11.85 -35.52
CA ASP A 2 29.94 12.30 -34.13
C ASP A 2 28.57 12.95 -33.91
N ASP A 3 27.62 12.20 -33.36
CA ASP A 3 26.23 12.64 -33.19
C ASP A 3 26.15 13.67 -32.06
N LYS A 4 26.48 14.91 -32.41
CA LYS A 4 26.38 16.06 -31.53
C LYS A 4 24.91 16.40 -31.34
N VAL A 5 24.30 15.84 -30.30
CA VAL A 5 22.92 16.14 -29.89
C VAL A 5 22.84 17.62 -29.50
N ASP A 6 22.10 18.42 -30.27
CA ASP A 6 21.82 19.82 -29.97
C ASP A 6 20.62 19.92 -29.02
N TYR A 7 20.89 20.37 -27.78
CA TYR A 7 19.88 20.54 -26.74
C TYR A 7 19.22 21.93 -26.73
N GLY A 8 19.47 22.76 -27.74
CA GLY A 8 18.83 24.07 -27.89
C GLY A 8 19.41 25.14 -26.95
N GLY A 9 20.30 25.97 -27.49
CA GLY A 9 20.59 27.31 -26.96
C GLY A 9 21.25 27.40 -25.58
N GLY A 10 22.59 27.57 -25.56
CA GLY A 10 23.30 28.21 -24.44
C GLY A 10 23.32 27.45 -23.11
N MET A 11 23.00 26.15 -23.09
CA MET A 11 23.04 25.32 -21.88
C MET A 11 24.46 24.96 -21.44
N GLY A 12 25.28 25.95 -21.06
CA GLY A 12 26.57 25.80 -20.35
C GLY A 12 27.36 24.49 -20.56
N LYS A 13 27.85 23.89 -19.47
CA LYS A 13 28.54 22.60 -19.50
C LYS A 13 27.56 21.50 -19.11
N LEU A 14 27.24 20.63 -20.07
CA LEU A 14 26.35 19.48 -19.85
C LEU A 14 27.16 18.26 -19.41
N THR A 15 26.59 17.47 -18.51
CA THR A 15 27.14 16.18 -18.09
C THR A 15 26.07 15.13 -18.32
N MET A 16 26.40 14.07 -19.07
CA MET A 16 25.51 12.94 -19.27
C MET A 16 25.34 12.20 -17.94
N GLY A 17 24.11 12.15 -17.44
CA GLY A 17 23.74 11.38 -16.27
C GLY A 17 23.00 10.11 -16.66
N ARG A 18 23.31 9.00 -16.00
CA ARG A 18 22.55 7.76 -16.01
C ARG A 18 21.98 7.52 -14.63
N THR A 19 20.71 7.16 -14.57
CA THR A 19 20.06 6.75 -13.32
C THR A 19 19.40 5.41 -13.55
N MET A 20 19.61 4.50 -12.62
CA MET A 20 18.96 3.20 -12.58
C MET A 20 18.30 3.03 -11.22
N ALA A 21 17.07 2.56 -11.20
CA ALA A 21 16.35 2.22 -9.99
C ALA A 21 15.86 0.79 -10.08
N LEU A 22 16.15 0.00 -9.05
CA LEU A 22 15.60 -1.33 -8.87
C LEU A 22 14.66 -1.30 -7.67
N PHE A 23 13.43 -1.72 -7.90
CA PHE A 23 12.41 -1.82 -6.87
C PHE A 23 12.10 -3.30 -6.64
N THR A 24 12.27 -3.76 -5.41
CA THR A 24 11.98 -5.14 -5.02
C THR A 24 10.94 -5.14 -3.91
N ALA A 25 9.92 -5.97 -4.09
CA ALA A 25 8.90 -6.24 -3.09
C ALA A 25 8.90 -7.74 -2.82
N THR A 26 9.15 -8.13 -1.57
CA THR A 26 9.25 -9.54 -1.17
C THR A 26 8.34 -9.79 0.03
N ASN A 27 7.57 -10.86 -0.01
CA ASN A 27 6.82 -11.28 1.18
C ASN A 27 7.80 -11.75 2.24
N ILE A 28 7.66 -11.20 3.45
CA ILE A 28 8.31 -11.73 4.63
C ILE A 28 7.50 -12.98 5.01
N LYS A 29 8.17 -14.13 5.16
CA LYS A 29 7.52 -15.40 5.55
C LYS A 29 6.56 -15.14 6.71
N ASP A 30 5.34 -15.71 6.64
CA ASP A 30 4.22 -15.45 7.56
C ASP A 30 4.66 -15.34 9.03
N ALA A 31 4.93 -14.10 9.45
CA ALA A 31 5.15 -13.75 10.84
C ALA A 31 3.78 -13.47 11.46
N GLY A 32 2.93 -14.50 11.54
CA GLY A 32 1.60 -14.43 12.16
C GLY A 32 0.43 -14.33 11.18
N VAL A 33 -0.66 -13.68 11.61
CA VAL A 33 -1.97 -13.64 10.91
C VAL A 33 -2.03 -12.59 9.80
N VAL A 34 -1.11 -11.62 9.78
CA VAL A 34 -1.12 -10.48 8.87
C VAL A 34 0.03 -10.61 7.86
N PRO A 35 -0.23 -10.61 6.54
CA PRO A 35 0.82 -10.69 5.53
C PRO A 35 1.71 -9.44 5.58
N GLN A 36 3.03 -9.65 5.65
CA GLN A 36 4.02 -8.58 5.69
C GLN A 36 4.87 -8.56 4.42
N CYS A 37 5.17 -7.36 3.91
CA CYS A 37 5.97 -7.15 2.71
C CYS A 37 7.21 -6.31 3.04
N ASN A 38 8.39 -6.77 2.62
CA ASN A 38 9.62 -6.00 2.61
C ASN A 38 9.76 -5.28 1.26
N ILE A 39 9.96 -3.97 1.31
CA ILE A 39 10.13 -3.12 0.13
C ILE A 39 11.54 -2.53 0.16
N GLU A 40 12.32 -2.79 -0.89
CA GLU A 40 13.64 -2.21 -1.07
C GLU A 40 13.71 -1.41 -2.37
N LEU A 41 14.30 -0.22 -2.30
CA LEU A 41 14.54 0.66 -3.43
C LEU A 41 16.04 0.92 -3.53
N LEU A 42 16.68 0.30 -4.52
CA LEU A 42 18.09 0.53 -4.85
C LEU A 42 18.18 1.54 -5.98
N GLN A 43 18.89 2.65 -5.74
CA GLN A 43 19.07 3.71 -6.74
C GLN A 43 20.56 3.89 -7.03
N HIS A 44 20.91 3.82 -8.31
CA HIS A 44 22.25 4.08 -8.82
C HIS A 44 22.21 5.34 -9.68
N LEU A 45 23.08 6.29 -9.37
CA LEU A 45 23.28 7.52 -10.13
C LEU A 45 24.74 7.58 -10.58
N ASP A 46 24.94 7.68 -11.88
CA ASP A 46 26.25 7.91 -12.49
C ASP A 46 26.20 9.19 -13.32
N ALA A 47 27.00 10.19 -12.94
CA ALA A 47 27.14 11.45 -13.67
C ALA A 47 28.54 11.57 -14.30
N GLY A 48 29.10 10.47 -14.81
CA GLY A 48 30.42 10.46 -15.44
C GLY A 48 31.55 10.72 -14.43
N GLY A 49 31.40 10.21 -13.20
CA GLY A 49 32.39 10.32 -12.13
C GLY A 49 32.37 11.62 -11.33
N HIS A 50 31.56 12.62 -11.69
CA HIS A 50 31.42 13.86 -10.91
C HIS A 50 29.95 14.14 -10.58
N ILE A 51 29.52 13.69 -9.40
CA ILE A 51 28.16 13.94 -8.89
C ILE A 51 28.22 15.12 -7.91
N PRO A 52 27.61 16.28 -8.23
CA PRO A 52 27.57 17.40 -7.31
C PRO A 52 26.71 17.08 -6.08
N SER A 53 27.22 17.34 -4.87
CA SER A 53 26.48 17.11 -3.60
C SER A 53 25.11 17.79 -3.59
N LYS A 54 25.02 19.03 -4.09
CA LYS A 54 23.75 19.77 -4.21
C LYS A 54 22.67 19.04 -5.02
N LEU A 55 23.07 18.26 -6.03
CA LEU A 55 22.13 17.47 -6.84
C LEU A 55 21.58 16.30 -6.02
N VAL A 56 22.47 15.62 -5.29
CA VAL A 56 22.15 14.49 -4.41
C VAL A 56 21.25 14.94 -3.27
N ASP A 57 21.63 16.03 -2.58
CA ASP A 57 20.88 16.61 -1.45
C ASP A 57 19.45 17.01 -1.85
N ARG A 58 19.26 17.42 -3.11
CA ARG A 58 17.93 17.75 -3.65
C ARG A 58 17.13 16.52 -4.08
N LYS A 59 17.79 15.48 -4.60
CA LYS A 59 17.13 14.31 -5.19
C LYS A 59 16.80 13.23 -4.18
N ILE A 60 17.63 13.02 -3.15
CA ILE A 60 17.39 12.02 -2.10
C ILE A 60 16.03 12.22 -1.40
N PRO A 61 15.63 13.43 -0.97
CA PRO A 61 14.32 13.62 -0.34
C PRO A 61 13.16 13.33 -1.29
N GLN A 62 13.31 13.60 -2.60
CA GLN A 62 12.27 13.33 -3.59
C GLN A 62 12.07 11.83 -3.79
N SER A 63 13.16 11.04 -3.86
CA SER A 63 13.04 9.59 -4.00
C SER A 63 12.53 8.93 -2.71
N LEU A 64 12.96 9.39 -1.54
CA LEU A 64 12.44 8.93 -0.26
C LEU A 64 10.96 9.25 -0.08
N GLY A 65 10.46 10.37 -0.63
CA GLY A 65 9.04 10.73 -0.60
C GLY A 65 8.14 9.68 -1.26
N ALA A 66 8.59 9.08 -2.36
CA ALA A 66 7.86 7.99 -3.02
C ALA A 66 7.78 6.74 -2.13
N VAL A 67 8.89 6.36 -1.48
CA VAL A 67 8.94 5.23 -0.53
C VAL A 67 8.04 5.48 0.68
N VAL A 68 8.07 6.68 1.26
CA VAL A 68 7.22 7.05 2.39
C VAL A 68 5.73 7.00 2.02
N SER A 69 5.39 7.40 0.79
CA SER A 69 4.00 7.38 0.32
C SER A 69 3.48 5.94 0.17
N LEU A 70 4.30 5.05 -0.39
CA LEU A 70 4.01 3.61 -0.43
C LEU A 70 3.86 3.05 0.99
N LEU A 71 4.79 3.37 1.88
CA LEU A 71 4.74 2.90 3.26
C LEU A 71 3.46 3.36 3.96
N LYS A 72 3.01 4.61 3.74
CA LYS A 72 1.71 5.10 4.24
C LYS A 72 0.52 4.35 3.65
N SER A 73 0.53 4.00 2.36
CA SER A 73 -0.58 3.21 1.77
C SER A 73 -0.67 1.79 2.31
N PHE A 74 0.45 1.22 2.77
CA PHE A 74 0.50 -0.11 3.39
C PHE A 74 0.43 -0.09 4.92
N LYS A 75 0.37 1.09 5.55
CA LYS A 75 0.10 1.17 6.99
C LYS A 75 -1.34 0.76 7.24
N GLN A 76 -1.50 -0.45 7.76
CA GLN A 76 -2.68 -0.86 8.52
C GLN A 76 -2.47 -0.41 9.97
N ASP A 77 -2.82 0.84 10.25
CA ASP A 77 -2.96 1.34 11.61
C ASP A 77 -4.37 1.04 12.13
N ASN A 78 -4.45 0.53 13.36
CA ASN A 78 -5.73 0.15 14.01
C ASN A 78 -6.79 1.27 13.95
N GLU A 79 -6.35 2.53 13.89
CA GLU A 79 -7.23 3.70 13.76
C GLU A 79 -7.86 3.84 12.37
N VAL A 80 -7.09 3.62 11.30
CA VAL A 80 -7.61 3.64 9.92
C VAL A 80 -8.56 2.47 9.71
N ASP A 81 -8.20 1.28 10.18
CA ASP A 81 -9.06 0.10 10.10
C ASP A 81 -10.37 0.30 10.87
N MET A 82 -10.30 0.86 12.08
CA MET A 82 -11.48 1.16 12.87
C MET A 82 -12.36 2.24 12.21
N THR A 83 -11.75 3.22 11.54
CA THR A 83 -12.48 4.28 10.82
C THR A 83 -13.20 3.73 9.60
N GLU A 84 -12.54 2.88 8.81
CA GLU A 84 -13.18 2.16 7.70
C GLU A 84 -14.28 1.22 8.19
N LEU A 85 -14.04 0.48 9.27
CA LEU A 85 -15.04 -0.40 9.90
C LEU A 85 -16.28 0.39 10.32
N LYS A 86 -16.09 1.51 11.03
CA LYS A 86 -17.18 2.40 11.43
C LYS A 86 -17.95 2.93 10.22
N ARG A 87 -17.25 3.32 9.15
CA ARG A 87 -17.88 3.76 7.90
C ARG A 87 -18.72 2.65 7.25
N LYS A 88 -18.18 1.43 7.15
CA LYS A 88 -18.89 0.27 6.58
C LYS A 88 -20.11 -0.10 7.43
N ALA A 89 -19.95 -0.17 8.74
CA ALA A 89 -21.05 -0.42 9.68
C ALA A 89 -22.15 0.65 9.56
N LYS A 90 -21.77 1.93 9.39
CA LYS A 90 -22.71 3.03 9.15
C LYS A 90 -23.49 2.84 7.85
N ILE A 91 -22.81 2.47 6.75
CA ILE A 91 -23.46 2.19 5.47
C ILE A 91 -24.48 1.06 5.60
N ILE A 92 -24.10 -0.05 6.23
CA ILE A 92 -24.98 -1.21 6.44
C ILE A 92 -26.20 -0.83 7.29
N LYS A 93 -26.04 0.08 8.26
CA LYS A 93 -27.10 0.48 9.17
C LYS A 93 -28.06 1.52 8.59
N GLU A 94 -27.54 2.47 7.82
CA GLU A 94 -28.29 3.68 7.45
C GLU A 94 -28.74 3.71 5.99
N LYS A 95 -28.05 3.01 5.08
CA LYS A 95 -28.42 3.03 3.67
C LYS A 95 -29.41 1.90 3.36
N PRO A 96 -30.49 2.18 2.61
CA PRO A 96 -31.34 1.12 2.09
C PRO A 96 -30.49 0.18 1.24
N GLN A 97 -30.60 -1.12 1.51
CA GLN A 97 -29.97 -2.18 0.74
C GLN A 97 -31.09 -2.87 -0.03
N GLU A 98 -31.01 -2.86 -1.35
CA GLU A 98 -31.88 -3.66 -2.20
C GLU A 98 -31.26 -5.06 -2.30
N TYR A 99 -32.03 -6.07 -1.88
CA TYR A 99 -31.65 -7.47 -1.96
C TYR A 99 -32.66 -8.20 -2.83
N ASP A 100 -32.19 -9.16 -3.61
CA ASP A 100 -33.09 -10.06 -4.32
C ASP A 100 -33.71 -11.13 -3.40
N ASP A 101 -34.71 -11.85 -3.89
CA ASP A 101 -35.43 -12.86 -3.11
C ASP A 101 -34.52 -14.02 -2.66
N GLU A 102 -33.46 -14.33 -3.41
CA GLU A 102 -32.49 -15.38 -3.06
C GLU A 102 -31.55 -14.91 -1.94
N GLU A 103 -31.04 -13.70 -2.04
CA GLU A 103 -30.22 -13.02 -1.03
C GLU A 103 -31.00 -12.89 0.29
N ILE A 104 -32.26 -12.48 0.25
CA ILE A 104 -33.13 -12.40 1.44
C ILE A 104 -33.24 -13.77 2.13
N LYS A 105 -33.40 -14.84 1.35
CA LYS A 105 -33.50 -16.21 1.86
C LYS A 105 -32.20 -16.67 2.52
N GLU A 106 -31.05 -16.37 1.92
CA GLU A 106 -29.75 -16.70 2.49
C GLU A 106 -29.42 -15.87 3.74
N ILE A 107 -29.74 -14.57 3.74
CA ILE A 107 -29.63 -13.70 4.92
C ILE A 107 -30.46 -14.26 6.07
N ARG A 108 -31.69 -14.72 5.79
CA ARG A 108 -32.56 -15.33 6.80
C ARG A 108 -31.95 -16.62 7.37
N LYS A 109 -31.47 -17.52 6.52
CA LYS A 109 -30.80 -18.76 6.95
C LYS A 109 -29.57 -18.48 7.82
N GLY A 110 -28.75 -17.51 7.41
CA GLY A 110 -27.58 -17.08 8.16
C GLY A 110 -27.95 -16.53 9.54
N LYS A 111 -29.02 -15.71 9.61
CA LYS A 111 -29.53 -15.16 10.87
C LYS A 111 -30.05 -16.25 11.81
N GLU A 112 -30.82 -17.21 11.29
CA GLU A 112 -31.31 -18.36 12.06
C GLU A 112 -30.16 -19.25 12.55
N PHE A 113 -29.10 -19.44 11.75
CA PHE A 113 -27.89 -20.13 12.18
C PHE A 113 -27.16 -19.39 13.30
N TYR A 114 -26.94 -18.08 13.15
CA TYR A 114 -26.25 -17.26 14.15
C TYR A 114 -26.95 -17.27 15.51
N GLU A 115 -28.28 -17.12 15.54
CA GLU A 115 -29.05 -17.15 16.79
C GLU A 115 -29.03 -18.55 17.45
N ARG A 116 -29.03 -19.63 16.67
CA ARG A 116 -28.79 -20.99 17.19
C ARG A 116 -27.42 -21.08 17.86
N CYS A 117 -26.37 -20.56 17.22
CA CYS A 117 -25.01 -20.60 17.77
C CYS A 117 -24.85 -19.79 19.07
N LYS A 118 -25.49 -18.62 19.20
CA LYS A 118 -25.47 -17.82 20.44
C LYS A 118 -25.98 -18.57 21.67
N GLY A 119 -26.94 -19.47 21.48
CA GLY A 119 -27.54 -20.27 22.55
C GLY A 119 -26.66 -21.42 23.06
N ILE A 120 -25.60 -21.78 22.34
CA ILE A 120 -24.75 -22.92 22.67
C ILE A 120 -23.76 -22.52 23.78
N LYS A 121 -23.97 -23.06 24.99
CA LYS A 121 -23.13 -22.79 26.19
C LYS A 121 -21.68 -23.25 26.03
N GLU A 122 -21.41 -24.22 25.17
CA GLU A 122 -20.10 -24.87 24.98
C GLU A 122 -19.11 -24.01 24.18
N ILE A 123 -19.59 -23.11 23.30
CA ILE A 123 -18.72 -22.21 22.53
C ILE A 123 -18.01 -21.20 23.45
N LYS A 124 -18.65 -20.81 24.57
CA LYS A 124 -18.04 -19.91 25.57
C LYS A 124 -16.81 -20.51 26.27
N LYS A 125 -16.65 -21.84 26.23
CA LYS A 125 -15.56 -22.56 26.91
C LYS A 125 -14.31 -22.76 26.05
N VAL A 126 -14.41 -22.53 24.73
CA VAL A 126 -13.31 -22.67 23.76
C VAL A 126 -12.60 -21.33 23.52
N VAL A 127 -13.23 -20.21 23.88
CA VAL A 127 -12.73 -18.84 23.66
C VAL A 127 -12.27 -18.16 24.97
N SER A 128 -12.31 -18.88 26.10
CA SER A 128 -11.74 -18.45 27.40
C SER A 128 -10.38 -19.08 27.64
#